data_AF-A0A072NLM1-F1
#
_entry.id   AF-A0A072NLM1-F1
#
_cell.length_a   1.000
_cell.length_b   1.000
_cell.length_c   1.000
_cell.angle_alpha   90.00
_cell.angle_beta   90.00
_cell.angle_gamma   90.00
#
_symmetry.space_group_name_H-M   'P 1'
#
loop_
_entity.id
_entity.type
_entity.pdbx_description
1 polymer ?
#
loop_
_entity_poly.entity_id
_entity_poly.type
_entity_poly.pdbx_seq_one_letter_code
_entity_poly.pdbx_strand_id
1 'polypeptide(L)'
;MKKFILKFFLLVITLFFGVLLGMQQANEGLLQMKGFDDKTFGGAFHLKKTETGEVEAAVLGQEITAHDIEEKQKKLEEMKAFHFLSNLGSRLGDMLSILFQQLTNLVVSSLDKALS
;
A
#
# COMPACT_ATOMS: atom_id res chain seq x y z
N MET A 1 39.50 -3.88 -5.85
CA MET A 1 38.86 -2.56 -5.65
C MET A 1 38.01 -2.11 -6.84
N LYS A 2 38.58 -1.82 -8.03
CA LYS A 2 37.82 -1.27 -9.18
C LYS A 2 36.64 -2.15 -9.65
N LYS A 3 36.83 -3.46 -9.76
CA LYS A 3 35.75 -4.41 -10.13
C LYS A 3 34.62 -4.46 -9.10
N PHE A 4 34.94 -4.33 -7.81
CA PHE A 4 33.94 -4.31 -6.73
C PHE A 4 33.13 -3.01 -6.74
N ILE A 5 33.80 -1.86 -6.93
CA ILE A 5 33.13 -0.56 -7.02
C ILE A 5 32.15 -0.53 -8.21
N LEU A 6 32.54 -1.13 -9.35
CA LEU A 6 31.69 -1.20 -10.54
C LEU A 6 30.45 -2.08 -10.30
N LYS A 7 30.63 -3.24 -9.66
CA LYS A 7 29.52 -4.14 -9.29
C LYS A 7 28.55 -3.49 -8.32
N PHE A 8 29.07 -2.82 -7.29
CA PHE A 8 28.26 -2.08 -6.33
C PHE A 8 27.46 -0.98 -7.02
N PHE A 9 28.11 -0.21 -7.90
CA PHE A 9 27.44 0.85 -8.65
C PHE A 9 26.32 0.32 -9.57
N LEU A 10 26.55 -0.80 -10.25
CA LEU A 10 25.53 -1.46 -11.07
C LEU A 10 24.35 -1.98 -10.24
N LEU A 11 24.61 -2.50 -9.04
CA LEU A 11 23.57 -2.95 -8.11
C LEU A 11 22.72 -1.75 -7.65
N VAL A 12 23.36 -0.66 -7.25
CA VAL A 12 22.68 0.58 -6.84
C VAL A 12 21.82 1.14 -7.97
N ILE A 13 22.32 1.17 -9.21
CA ILE A 13 21.54 1.60 -10.38
C ILE A 13 20.32 0.70 -10.58
N THR A 14 20.51 -0.61 -10.55
CA THR A 14 19.42 -1.58 -10.70
C THR A 14 18.34 -1.37 -9.64
N LEU A 15 18.74 -1.18 -8.38
CA LEU A 15 17.83 -0.90 -7.28
C LEU A 15 17.09 0.43 -7.46
N PHE A 16 17.81 1.47 -7.90
CA PHE A 16 17.23 2.79 -8.16
C PHE A 16 16.12 2.72 -9.21
N PHE A 17 16.36 2.03 -10.33
CA PHE A 17 15.30 1.79 -11.32
C PHE A 17 14.14 0.98 -10.76
N GLY A 18 14.42 -0.04 -9.93
CA GLY A 18 13.36 -0.78 -9.23
C GLY A 18 12.45 0.11 -8.38
N VAL A 19 13.03 1.07 -7.65
CA VAL A 19 12.26 2.04 -6.85
C VAL A 19 11.46 3.00 -7.73
N LEU A 20 12.06 3.52 -8.81
CA LEU A 20 11.35 4.40 -9.76
C LEU A 20 10.13 3.71 -10.37
N LEU A 21 10.30 2.46 -10.83
CA LEU A 21 9.21 1.65 -11.38
C LEU A 21 8.13 1.38 -10.32
N GLY A 22 8.53 1.08 -9.08
CA GLY A 22 7.59 0.89 -7.97
C GLY A 22 6.76 2.16 -7.68
N MET A 23 7.39 3.34 -7.70
CA MET A 23 6.67 4.61 -7.54
C MET A 23 5.72 4.89 -8.70
N GLN A 24 6.12 4.57 -9.94
CA GLN A 24 5.24 4.73 -11.10
C GLN A 24 4.02 3.80 -11.00
N GLN A 25 4.22 2.53 -10.65
CA GLN A 25 3.15 1.56 -10.43
C GLN A 25 2.19 2.01 -9.32
N ALA A 26 2.73 2.58 -8.22
CA ALA A 26 1.91 3.12 -7.14
C ALA A 26 1.09 4.33 -7.59
N ASN A 27 1.69 5.24 -8.37
CA ASN A 27 0.99 6.40 -8.93
C ASN A 27 -0.14 6.01 -9.89
N GLU A 28 0.11 5.05 -10.78
CA GLU A 28 -0.91 4.51 -11.68
C GLU A 28 -2.01 3.76 -10.90
N GLY A 29 -1.64 2.98 -9.88
CA GLY A 29 -2.61 2.33 -8.99
C GLY A 29 -3.50 3.33 -8.25
N LEU A 30 -2.93 4.43 -7.77
CA LEU A 30 -3.70 5.53 -7.16
C LEU A 30 -4.64 6.21 -8.16
N LEU A 31 -4.22 6.35 -9.43
CA LEU A 31 -5.07 6.91 -10.48
C LEU A 31 -6.26 5.99 -10.80
N GLN A 32 -6.03 4.68 -10.87
CA GLN A 32 -7.07 3.67 -11.07
C GLN A 32 -8.07 3.62 -9.90
N MET A 33 -7.58 3.77 -8.67
CA MET A 33 -8.42 3.84 -7.47
C MET A 33 -9.26 5.12 -7.38
N LYS A 34 -8.87 6.20 -8.08
CA LYS A 34 -9.67 7.43 -8.17
C LYS A 34 -10.85 7.32 -9.15
N GLY A 35 -11.03 6.19 -9.83
CA GLY A 35 -12.22 5.92 -10.65
C GLY A 35 -12.34 6.80 -11.91
N PHE A 36 -11.22 7.37 -12.39
CA PHE A 36 -11.22 8.29 -13.54
C PHE A 36 -11.63 7.66 -14.88
N ASP A 37 -11.85 6.35 -14.93
CA ASP A 37 -12.37 5.64 -16.12
C ASP A 37 -13.89 5.40 -16.09
N ASP A 38 -14.56 5.73 -14.98
CA ASP A 38 -16.01 5.70 -14.90
C ASP A 38 -16.59 7.06 -15.29
N LYS A 39 -17.07 7.17 -16.54
CA LYS A 39 -17.99 8.23 -17.00
C LYS A 39 -19.33 8.27 -16.22
N THR A 40 -19.41 7.57 -15.10
CA THR A 40 -20.60 7.26 -14.30
C THR A 40 -20.43 7.67 -12.83
N PHE A 41 -19.39 8.43 -12.46
CA PHE A 41 -19.30 9.11 -11.16
C PHE A 41 -20.27 10.31 -11.02
N GLY A 42 -21.48 10.20 -11.57
CA GLY A 42 -22.59 11.13 -11.41
C GLY A 42 -23.64 10.68 -10.38
N GLY A 43 -23.41 9.63 -9.60
CA GLY A 43 -24.46 8.90 -8.90
C GLY A 43 -24.45 8.88 -7.36
N ALA A 44 -23.48 9.50 -6.67
CA ALA A 44 -23.44 9.50 -5.19
C ALA A 44 -23.85 10.85 -4.56
N PHE A 45 -24.17 11.84 -5.39
CA PHE A 45 -24.73 13.12 -4.96
C PHE A 45 -25.99 13.43 -5.76
N HIS A 46 -27.09 12.74 -5.45
CA HIS A 46 -28.41 13.24 -5.84
C HIS A 46 -28.77 14.41 -4.92
N LEU A 47 -28.20 15.58 -5.21
CA LEU A 47 -28.70 16.86 -4.71
C LEU A 47 -30.05 17.13 -5.40
N LYS A 48 -31.15 16.64 -4.82
CA LYS A 48 -32.48 17.13 -5.20
C LYS A 48 -32.62 18.55 -4.65
N LYS A 49 -32.46 19.53 -5.53
CA LYS A 49 -32.82 20.93 -5.27
C LYS A 49 -34.35 21.01 -5.19
N THR A 50 -34.89 21.07 -3.99
CA THR A 50 -36.26 21.53 -3.76
C THR A 50 -36.25 23.07 -3.74
N GLU A 51 -37.27 23.70 -4.30
CA GLU A 51 -37.36 25.17 -4.52
C GLU A 51 -37.44 26.03 -3.24
N THR A 52 -37.21 25.43 -2.06
CA THR A 52 -37.32 26.07 -0.75
C THR A 52 -36.05 25.83 0.06
N GLY A 53 -34.96 26.52 -0.29
CA GLY A 53 -33.96 27.10 0.61
C GLY A 53 -33.25 26.30 1.71
N GLU A 54 -33.52 25.01 1.96
CA GLU A 54 -32.90 24.25 3.05
C GLU A 54 -32.13 23.04 2.49
N VAL A 55 -30.81 23.08 2.67
CA VAL A 55 -29.90 22.01 2.31
C VAL A 55 -29.88 21.00 3.44
N GLU A 56 -30.81 20.05 3.43
CA GLU A 56 -30.73 18.86 4.29
C GLU A 56 -29.71 17.88 3.70
N ALA A 57 -28.45 18.07 4.06
CA ALA A 57 -27.44 17.03 3.93
C ALA A 57 -27.74 15.96 5.00
N ALA A 58 -28.39 14.87 4.60
CA ALA A 58 -28.54 13.68 5.45
C ALA A 58 -27.15 13.07 5.70
N VAL A 59 -26.46 13.60 6.70
CA VAL A 59 -25.24 13.04 7.29
C VAL A 59 -25.67 11.76 7.99
N LEU A 60 -25.32 10.62 7.38
CA LEU A 60 -25.08 9.31 7.98
C LEU A 60 -25.73 9.13 9.36
N GLY A 61 -27.00 8.72 9.35
CA GLY A 61 -27.84 8.55 10.53
C GLY A 61 -27.45 7.38 11.43
N GLN A 62 -26.34 7.51 12.16
CA GLN A 62 -26.18 6.87 13.47
C GLN A 62 -25.38 7.81 14.38
N GLU A 63 -26.07 8.43 15.33
CA GLU A 63 -25.43 9.02 16.51
C GLU A 63 -24.75 7.90 17.28
N ILE A 64 -23.45 7.70 17.05
CA ILE A 64 -22.64 6.82 17.89
C ILE A 64 -22.30 7.64 19.15
N THR A 65 -23.12 7.47 20.17
CA THR A 65 -22.84 7.94 21.53
C THR A 65 -21.48 7.42 21.99
N ALA A 66 -20.67 8.30 22.58
CA ALA A 66 -19.26 8.05 22.95
C ALA A 66 -19.02 6.81 23.84
N HIS A 67 -20.06 6.27 24.47
CA HIS A 67 -20.01 5.05 25.29
C HIS A 67 -19.81 3.76 24.47
N ASP A 68 -20.18 3.75 23.19
CA ASP A 68 -20.02 2.57 22.30
C ASP A 68 -18.62 2.44 21.66
N ILE A 69 -17.78 3.48 21.77
CA ILE A 69 -16.44 3.48 21.15
C ILE A 69 -15.43 2.73 22.03
N GLU A 70 -15.51 2.86 23.35
CA GLU A 70 -14.64 2.15 24.31
C GLU A 70 -14.89 0.63 24.27
N GLU A 71 -16.15 0.20 24.20
CA GLU A 71 -16.50 -1.23 24.12
C GLU A 71 -16.07 -1.87 22.79
N LYS A 72 -16.14 -1.10 21.68
CA LYS A 72 -15.63 -1.53 20.36
C LYS A 72 -14.10 -1.54 20.31
N GLN A 73 -13.43 -0.58 20.94
CA GLN A 73 -11.96 -0.59 21.08
C GLN A 73 -11.49 -1.83 21.84
N LYS A 74 -12.14 -2.15 22.96
CA LYS A 74 -11.81 -3.33 23.77
C LYS A 74 -12.00 -4.63 23.00
N LYS A 75 -13.10 -4.75 22.23
CA LYS A 75 -13.31 -5.89 21.33
C LYS A 75 -12.25 -5.98 20.23
N LEU A 76 -11.80 -4.87 19.64
CA LEU A 76 -10.76 -4.87 18.60
C LEU A 76 -9.37 -5.21 19.16
N GLU A 77 -9.06 -4.78 20.40
CA GLU A 77 -7.85 -5.16 21.12
C GLU A 77 -7.87 -6.65 21.55
N GLU A 78 -8.99 -7.14 22.08
CA GLU A 78 -9.15 -8.54 22.50
C GLU A 78 -9.33 -9.52 21.33
N MET A 79 -9.77 -9.05 20.16
CA MET A 79 -10.02 -9.86 18.96
C MET A 79 -8.76 -10.44 18.31
N LYS A 80 -7.69 -10.76 19.04
CA LYS A 80 -6.52 -11.50 18.52
C LYS A 80 -5.85 -10.89 17.28
N ALA A 81 -6.29 -9.71 16.83
CA ALA A 81 -5.90 -9.12 15.56
C ALA A 81 -4.45 -8.66 15.64
N PHE A 82 -4.02 -8.05 16.75
CA PHE A 82 -2.61 -7.73 16.93
C PHE A 82 -1.72 -8.97 16.95
N HIS A 83 -2.09 -10.05 17.66
CA HIS A 83 -1.26 -11.26 17.71
C HIS A 83 -1.27 -12.05 16.39
N PHE A 84 -2.42 -12.15 15.73
CA PHE A 84 -2.59 -12.84 14.45
C PHE A 84 -2.00 -12.04 13.29
N LEU A 85 -2.31 -10.76 13.16
CA LEU A 85 -1.76 -9.88 12.12
C LEU A 85 -0.27 -9.66 12.31
N SER A 86 0.23 -9.55 13.55
CA SER A 86 1.67 -9.47 13.80
C SER A 86 2.38 -10.78 13.46
N ASN A 87 1.84 -11.94 13.86
CA ASN A 87 2.42 -13.25 13.50
C ASN A 87 2.32 -13.55 12.00
N LEU A 88 1.29 -13.04 11.31
CA LEU A 88 1.18 -13.14 9.86
C LEU A 88 2.16 -12.17 9.17
N GLY A 89 2.23 -10.93 9.65
CA GLY A 89 3.12 -9.90 9.13
C GLY A 89 4.59 -10.25 9.33
N SER A 90 4.97 -10.82 10.46
CA SER A 90 6.33 -11.31 10.70
C SER A 90 6.69 -12.44 9.76
N ARG A 91 5.83 -13.43 9.58
CA ARG A 91 6.02 -14.53 8.61
C ARG A 91 6.13 -14.02 7.18
N LEU A 92 5.31 -13.05 6.80
CA LEU A 92 5.39 -12.40 5.49
C LEU A 92 6.70 -11.62 5.34
N GLY A 93 7.11 -10.90 6.37
CA GLY A 93 8.38 -10.17 6.41
C GLY A 93 9.59 -11.09 6.28
N ASP A 94 9.58 -12.23 6.98
CA ASP A 94 10.62 -13.25 6.90
C ASP A 94 10.69 -13.85 5.49
N MET A 95 9.54 -14.18 4.89
CA MET A 95 9.46 -14.70 3.53
C MET A 95 9.98 -13.68 2.51
N LEU A 96 9.58 -12.42 2.62
CA LEU A 96 10.06 -11.34 1.75
C LEU A 96 11.57 -11.15 1.92
N SER A 97 12.07 -11.19 3.15
CA SER A 97 13.51 -11.06 3.43
C SER A 97 14.30 -12.18 2.77
N ILE A 98 13.83 -13.44 2.85
CA ILE A 98 14.46 -14.58 2.18
C ILE A 98 14.46 -14.40 0.67
N LEU A 99 13.33 -13.98 0.08
CA LEU A 99 13.22 -13.73 -1.36
C LEU A 99 14.19 -12.63 -1.80
N PHE A 100 14.26 -11.52 -1.07
CA PHE A 100 15.19 -10.43 -1.36
C PHE A 100 16.66 -10.88 -1.25
N GLN A 101 17.00 -11.69 -0.25
CA GLN A 101 18.34 -12.25 -0.09
C GLN A 101 18.71 -13.12 -1.31
N GLN A 102 17.79 -13.99 -1.74
CA GLN A 102 17.98 -14.86 -2.89
C GLN A 102 18.12 -14.06 -4.19
N LEU A 103 17.24 -13.09 -4.44
CA LEU A 103 17.30 -12.23 -5.62
C LEU A 103 18.61 -11.45 -5.68
N THR A 104 19.04 -10.88 -4.54
CA THR A 104 20.31 -10.15 -4.46
C THR A 104 21.49 -11.07 -4.80
N ASN A 105 21.51 -12.28 -4.24
CA ASN A 105 22.57 -13.25 -4.54
C ASN A 105 22.55 -13.70 -6.01
N LEU A 106 21.39 -13.84 -6.64
CA LEU A 106 21.28 -14.17 -8.06
C LEU A 106 21.77 -13.03 -8.96
N VAL A 107 21.42 -11.77 -8.63
CA VAL A 107 21.91 -10.60 -9.38
C VAL A 107 23.44 -10.49 -9.24
N VAL A 108 23.96 -10.61 -8.03
CA VAL A 108 25.41 -10.56 -7.77
C VAL A 108 26.14 -11.70 -8.48
N SER A 109 25.65 -12.94 -8.40
CA SER A 109 26.29 -14.09 -9.07
C SER A 109 26.22 -13.99 -10.60
N SER A 110 25.17 -13.40 -11.15
CA SER A 110 25.05 -13.15 -12.60
C SER A 110 26.03 -12.06 -13.05
N LEU A 111 26.17 -10.99 -12.27
CA LEU A 111 27.19 -9.95 -12.52
C LEU A 111 28.61 -10.50 -12.36
N ASP A 112 28.84 -11.42 -11.43
CA ASP A 112 30.13 -12.09 -11.25
C ASP A 112 30.49 -12.94 -12.47
N LYS A 113 29.54 -13.72 -13.00
CA LYS A 113 29.74 -14.50 -14.24
C LYS A 113 29.95 -13.63 -15.48
N ALA A 114 29.26 -12.48 -15.57
CA ALA A 114 29.37 -11.59 -16.73
C ALA A 114 30.64 -10.73 -16.74
N LEU A 115 31.29 -10.54 -15.57
CA LEU A 115 32.50 -9.72 -15.40
C LEU A 115 33.78 -10.54 -15.09
N SER A 116 33.68 -11.87 -15.11
CA SER A 116 34.80 -12.82 -15.07
C SER A 116 35.28 -13.16 -16.47
#